data_AF-A0A8S9H771-F1
#
_entry.id   AF-A0A8S9H771-F1
#
_cell.length_a   1.000
_cell.length_b   1.000
_cell.length_c   1.000
_cell.angle_alpha   90.00
_cell.angle_beta   90.00
_cell.angle_gamma   90.00
#
_symmetry.space_group_name_H-M   'P 1'
#
loop_
_entity.id
_entity.type
_entity.pdbx_description
1 polymer ?
#
loop_
_entity_poly.entity_id
_entity_poly.type
_entity_poly.pdbx_seq_one_letter_code
_entity_poly.pdbx_strand_id
1 'polypeptide(L)'
;MKMSYMVGYGNKYPTQPYHRGSSLPSIKSKPEKIDCNGGISYQNSDQPNPNVHTCAILGGPDSSDQFSDQRSDYSYAEPTTYINAAFIGPAATLTGLNSTYSTGIKSTRQTHYYS
;
A
#
# COMPACT_ATOMS: atom_id res chain seq x y z
N MET A 1 15.45 -0.08 10.89
CA MET A 1 14.68 -1.30 10.51
C MET A 1 14.94 -1.66 9.05
N LYS A 2 14.78 -2.93 8.64
CA LYS A 2 14.78 -3.34 7.22
C LYS A 2 13.40 -3.91 6.88
N MET A 3 12.47 -3.07 6.43
CA MET A 3 11.14 -3.48 5.98
C MET A 3 10.65 -2.60 4.84
N SER A 4 9.79 -3.15 3.99
CA SER A 4 8.99 -2.40 3.03
C SER A 4 7.89 -1.63 3.76
N TYR A 5 7.48 -0.49 3.22
CA TYR A 5 6.27 0.24 3.62
C TYR A 5 5.12 0.07 2.60
N MET A 6 5.34 -0.75 1.57
CA MET A 6 4.33 -1.20 0.64
C MET A 6 3.85 -2.59 1.06
N VAL A 7 2.56 -2.71 1.34
CA VAL A 7 1.92 -3.96 1.77
C VAL A 7 2.05 -5.04 0.69
N GLY A 8 2.49 -6.22 1.11
CA GLY A 8 2.68 -7.38 0.24
C GLY A 8 3.95 -7.34 -0.63
N TYR A 9 4.82 -6.34 -0.45
CA TYR A 9 6.08 -6.22 -1.19
C TYR A 9 7.30 -6.48 -0.30
N GLY A 10 8.24 -7.29 -0.79
CA GLY A 10 9.48 -7.65 -0.08
C GLY A 10 9.29 -8.71 1.02
N ASN A 11 10.37 -9.03 1.73
CA ASN A 11 10.38 -10.11 2.73
C ASN A 11 9.71 -9.74 4.05
N LYS A 12 9.53 -8.44 4.32
CA LYS A 12 8.86 -7.90 5.50
C LYS A 12 8.11 -6.63 5.10
N TYR A 13 6.83 -6.58 5.41
CA TYR A 13 5.92 -5.48 5.06
C TYR A 13 4.88 -5.28 6.19
N PRO A 14 4.15 -4.16 6.21
CA PRO A 14 3.15 -3.88 7.23
C PRO A 14 1.92 -4.78 7.06
N THR A 15 1.41 -5.29 8.17
CA THR A 15 0.30 -6.25 8.22
C THR A 15 -0.95 -5.67 8.85
N GLN A 16 -0.86 -4.49 9.47
CA GLN A 16 -1.97 -3.82 10.14
C GLN A 16 -2.28 -2.43 9.57
N PRO A 17 -2.41 -2.23 8.25
CA PRO A 17 -2.77 -0.92 7.71
C PRO A 17 -4.14 -0.47 8.26
N TYR A 18 -4.27 0.83 8.57
CA TYR A 18 -5.51 1.47 8.99
C TYR A 18 -6.48 1.57 7.81
N HIS A 19 -7.12 0.46 7.48
CA HIS A 19 -8.04 0.38 6.35
C HIS A 19 -9.17 -0.63 6.64
N ARG A 20 -10.41 -0.14 6.68
CA ARG A 20 -11.59 -0.92 7.10
C ARG A 20 -11.84 -2.15 6.23
N GLY A 21 -11.69 -2.01 4.91
CA GLY A 21 -11.92 -3.12 3.99
C GLY A 21 -10.93 -4.28 4.19
N SER A 22 -9.71 -3.98 4.65
CA SER A 22 -8.70 -5.01 4.90
C SER A 22 -8.79 -5.63 6.29
N SER A 23 -9.25 -4.87 7.30
CA SER A 23 -9.37 -5.35 8.69
C SER A 23 -10.57 -6.28 8.89
N LEU A 24 -11.63 -6.15 8.07
CA LEU A 24 -12.81 -7.02 8.16
C LEU A 24 -12.58 -8.38 7.50
N PRO A 25 -13.13 -9.49 8.05
CA PRO A 25 -13.10 -10.78 7.38
C PRO A 25 -13.87 -10.70 6.06
N SER A 26 -13.40 -11.42 5.05
CA SER A 26 -14.07 -11.49 3.76
C SER A 26 -15.46 -12.14 3.86
N ILE A 27 -16.34 -11.83 2.91
CA ILE A 27 -17.65 -12.50 2.80
C ILE A 27 -17.53 -14.03 2.58
N LYS A 28 -16.39 -14.50 2.06
CA LYS A 28 -16.12 -15.93 1.87
C LYS A 28 -15.88 -16.65 3.18
N SER A 29 -15.27 -15.97 4.16
CA SER A 29 -14.96 -16.54 5.48
C SER A 29 -16.04 -16.23 6.53
N LYS A 30 -16.74 -15.10 6.40
CA LYS A 30 -17.85 -14.70 7.26
C LYS A 30 -18.99 -14.12 6.40
N PRO A 31 -19.95 -14.95 5.96
CA PRO A 31 -21.04 -14.53 5.08
C PRO A 31 -22.05 -13.58 5.74
N GLU A 32 -22.09 -13.54 7.07
CA GLU A 32 -23.00 -12.69 7.81
C GLU A 32 -22.66 -11.20 7.62
N LYS A 33 -23.69 -10.36 7.54
CA LYS A 33 -23.50 -8.91 7.48
C LYS A 33 -22.86 -8.43 8.79
N ILE A 34 -21.79 -7.65 8.64
CA ILE A 34 -21.17 -6.91 9.74
C ILE A 34 -21.69 -5.48 9.65
N ASP A 35 -22.39 -5.02 10.67
CA ASP A 35 -22.86 -3.65 10.77
C ASP A 35 -21.71 -2.70 11.21
N CYS A 36 -21.98 -1.40 11.20
CA CYS A 36 -20.97 -0.39 11.52
C CYS A 36 -20.35 -0.60 12.91
N ASN A 37 -21.16 -1.00 13.90
CA ASN A 37 -20.70 -1.21 15.27
C ASN A 37 -19.94 -2.53 15.42
N GLY A 38 -20.38 -3.60 14.75
CA GLY A 38 -19.69 -4.89 14.73
C GLY A 38 -18.29 -4.80 14.11
N GLY A 39 -18.08 -3.87 13.18
CA GLY A 39 -16.78 -3.60 12.56
C GLY A 39 -15.71 -3.02 13.49
N ILE A 40 -16.11 -2.36 14.59
CA ILE A 40 -15.18 -1.67 15.50
C ILE A 40 -14.22 -2.66 16.17
N SER A 41 -14.70 -3.86 16.51
CA SER A 41 -13.86 -4.91 17.11
C SER A 41 -12.70 -5.32 16.19
N TYR A 42 -12.92 -5.40 14.88
CA TYR A 42 -11.89 -5.70 13.89
C TYR A 42 -10.92 -4.54 13.70
N GLN A 43 -11.41 -3.30 13.79
CA GLN A 43 -10.58 -2.10 13.71
C GLN A 43 -9.60 -2.01 14.89
N ASN A 44 -10.05 -2.38 16.09
CA ASN A 44 -9.26 -2.26 17.33
C ASN A 44 -8.46 -3.54 17.66
N SER A 45 -8.49 -4.56 16.81
CA SER A 45 -7.79 -5.82 17.04
C SER A 45 -6.28 -5.68 16.83
N ASP A 46 -5.45 -6.24 17.70
CA ASP A 46 -3.99 -6.26 17.47
C ASP A 46 -3.53 -7.35 16.48
N GLN A 47 -4.48 -8.07 15.86
CA GLN A 47 -4.20 -9.08 14.86
C GLN A 47 -3.93 -8.46 13.48
N PRO A 48 -3.09 -9.10 12.64
CA PRO A 48 -2.96 -8.77 11.22
C PRO A 48 -4.31 -8.65 10.52
N ASN A 49 -4.38 -7.74 9.54
CA ASN A 49 -5.56 -7.62 8.69
C ASN A 49 -5.79 -8.95 7.93
N PRO A 50 -7.01 -9.52 7.97
CA PRO A 50 -7.32 -10.78 7.30
C PRO A 50 -7.22 -10.71 5.77
N ASN A 51 -7.40 -9.52 5.18
CA ASN A 51 -7.17 -9.31 3.75
C ASN A 51 -5.91 -8.46 3.56
N VAL A 52 -4.96 -8.97 2.77
CA VAL A 52 -3.74 -8.23 2.41
C VAL A 52 -4.13 -7.09 1.48
N HIS A 53 -3.88 -5.84 1.91
CA HIS A 53 -4.10 -4.66 1.09
C HIS A 53 -2.94 -4.45 0.11
N THR A 54 -2.76 -5.38 -0.82
CA THR A 54 -1.62 -5.41 -1.75
C THR A 54 -1.39 -4.07 -2.44
N CYS A 55 -0.12 -3.66 -2.53
CA CYS A 55 0.35 -2.40 -3.10
C CYS A 55 -0.04 -1.13 -2.35
N ALA A 56 -0.76 -1.21 -1.22
CA ALA A 56 -0.99 -0.03 -0.37
C ALA A 56 0.33 0.47 0.20
N ILE A 57 0.62 1.76 0.04
CA ILE A 57 1.77 2.41 0.64
C ILE A 57 1.28 3.18 1.86
N LEU A 58 1.86 2.89 3.02
CA LEU A 58 1.52 3.51 4.29
C LEU A 58 2.23 4.87 4.42
N GLY A 59 1.84 5.68 5.42
CA GLY A 59 2.49 6.95 5.75
C GLY A 59 3.99 6.81 5.99
N GLY A 60 4.43 5.65 6.50
CA GLY A 60 5.85 5.33 6.68
C GLY A 60 6.35 5.67 8.08
N PRO A 61 7.67 5.71 8.31
CA PRO A 61 8.24 5.91 9.64
C PRO A 61 8.18 7.38 10.07
N ASP A 62 8.44 7.61 11.36
CA ASP A 62 8.68 8.92 11.93
C ASP A 62 10.06 9.51 11.52
N SER A 63 10.36 10.71 12.02
CA SER A 63 11.63 11.40 11.75
C SER A 63 12.88 10.70 12.30
N SER A 64 12.71 9.68 13.15
CA SER A 64 13.77 8.86 13.72
C SER A 64 13.82 7.45 13.09
N ASP A 65 13.22 7.29 11.89
CA ASP A 65 13.09 6.04 11.16
C ASP A 65 12.39 4.92 11.96
N GLN A 66 11.52 5.29 12.92
CA GLN A 66 10.71 4.33 13.69
C GLN A 66 9.34 4.15 13.06
N PHE A 67 8.88 2.91 13.00
CA PHE A 67 7.57 2.55 12.47
C PHE A 67 6.96 1.46 13.35
N SER A 68 5.74 1.71 13.83
CA SER A 68 4.93 0.73 14.55
C SER A 68 3.88 0.17 13.59
N ASP A 69 3.89 -1.15 13.34
CA ASP A 69 2.86 -1.81 12.54
C ASP A 69 1.58 -2.02 13.37
N GLN A 70 0.98 -0.91 13.80
CA GLN A 70 -0.21 -0.88 14.64
C GLN A 70 -1.32 -0.12 13.93
N ARG A 71 -2.47 -0.77 13.77
CA ARG A 71 -3.61 -0.15 13.06
C ARG A 71 -4.07 1.14 13.72
N SER A 72 -4.02 1.22 15.05
CA SER A 72 -4.42 2.41 15.82
C SER A 72 -3.54 3.63 15.56
N ASP A 73 -2.32 3.43 15.06
CA ASP A 73 -1.37 4.50 14.75
C ASP A 73 -1.62 5.05 13.34
N TYR A 74 -2.82 5.59 13.12
CA TYR A 74 -3.29 6.01 11.80
C TYR A 74 -2.38 7.05 11.13
N SER A 75 -1.66 7.87 11.90
CA SER A 75 -0.71 8.86 11.37
C SER A 75 0.39 8.24 10.50
N TYR A 76 0.78 7.00 10.80
CA TYR A 76 1.80 6.26 10.05
C TYR A 76 1.21 5.06 9.30
N ALA A 77 0.12 4.47 9.81
CA ALA A 77 -0.45 3.23 9.30
C ALA A 77 -1.52 3.41 8.21
N GLU A 78 -1.97 4.64 7.94
CA GLU A 78 -3.02 4.91 6.97
C GLU A 78 -2.49 4.89 5.52
N PRO A 79 -3.01 4.01 4.64
CA PRO A 79 -2.78 4.11 3.22
C PRO A 79 -3.74 5.11 2.59
N THR A 80 -3.25 5.91 1.64
CA THR A 80 -4.10 6.86 0.90
C THR A 80 -3.85 6.80 -0.59
N THR A 81 -4.86 7.19 -1.35
CA THR A 81 -4.80 7.20 -2.81
C THR A 81 -3.73 8.15 -3.33
N TYR A 82 -3.52 9.30 -2.68
CA TYR A 82 -2.54 10.29 -3.12
C TYR A 82 -1.09 9.84 -2.89
N ILE A 83 -0.80 9.04 -1.85
CA ILE A 83 0.53 8.44 -1.66
C ILE A 83 0.84 7.49 -2.81
N ASN A 84 -0.08 6.57 -3.11
CA ASN A 84 0.07 5.63 -4.21
C ASN A 84 0.17 6.32 -5.58
N ALA A 85 -0.64 7.37 -5.82
CA ALA A 85 -0.61 8.14 -7.06
C ALA A 85 0.71 8.88 -7.26
N ALA A 86 1.28 9.47 -6.21
CA ALA A 86 2.57 10.13 -6.28
C ALA A 86 3.71 9.13 -6.54
N PHE A 87 3.61 7.91 -5.99
CA PHE A 87 4.65 6.88 -6.13
C PHE A 87 4.69 6.24 -7.52
N ILE A 88 3.54 5.97 -8.15
CA ILE A 88 3.48 5.13 -9.36
C ILE A 88 4.20 5.75 -10.57
N GLY A 89 4.19 7.08 -10.69
CA GLY A 89 4.83 7.80 -11.80
C GLY A 89 6.36 7.63 -11.84
N PRO A 90 7.08 7.98 -10.75
CA PRO A 90 8.51 7.71 -10.62
C PRO A 90 8.85 6.23 -10.76
N ALA A 91 8.07 5.34 -10.16
CA ALA A 91 8.27 3.90 -10.25
C ALA A 91 8.20 3.40 -11.70
N ALA A 92 7.20 3.83 -12.47
CA ALA A 92 7.05 3.48 -13.89
C ALA A 92 8.19 4.05 -14.75
N THR A 93 8.66 5.26 -14.43
CA THR A 93 9.80 5.86 -15.14
C THR A 93 11.07 5.06 -14.90
N LEU A 94 11.34 4.70 -13.65
CA LEU A 94 12.54 3.93 -13.27
C LEU A 94 12.54 2.53 -13.92
N THR A 95 11.39 1.85 -13.93
CA THR A 95 11.28 0.52 -14.58
C THR A 95 11.42 0.63 -16.09
N GLY A 96 10.80 1.64 -16.70
CA GLY A 96 10.94 1.93 -18.13
C GLY A 96 12.38 2.27 -18.54
N LEU A 97 13.11 3.06 -17.73
CA LEU A 97 14.52 3.36 -17.97
C LEU A 97 15.39 2.10 -17.94
N ASN A 98 15.13 1.17 -17.02
CA ASN A 98 15.86 -0.10 -16.99
C ASN A 98 15.60 -0.95 -18.24
N SER A 99 14.37 -0.98 -18.75
CA SER A 99 14.04 -1.63 -20.02
C SER A 99 14.71 -0.95 -21.21
N THR A 100 14.79 0.38 -21.19
CA THR A 100 15.37 1.21 -22.25
C THR A 100 16.91 1.09 -22.27
N TYR A 101 17.54 1.06 -21.09
CA TYR A 101 18.98 0.88 -20.95
C TYR A 101 19.42 -0.54 -21.39
N SER A 102 18.61 -1.55 -21.10
CA SER A 102 18.87 -2.93 -21.53
C SER A 102 18.65 -3.16 -23.04
N THR A 103 17.97 -2.27 -23.75
CA THR A 103 17.68 -2.39 -25.19
C THR A 103 18.44 -1.38 -26.07
N GLY A 104 19.20 -0.45 -25.49
CA GLY A 104 19.99 0.53 -26.24
C GLY A 104 19.18 1.54 -27.07
N ILE A 105 17.85 1.53 -26.94
CA ILE A 105 16.96 2.44 -27.68
C ILE A 105 16.86 3.74 -26.88
N LYS A 106 17.33 4.87 -27.41
CA LYS A 106 17.08 6.17 -26.77
C LYS A 106 15.58 6.46 -26.80
N SER A 107 15.00 6.82 -25.65
CA SER A 107 13.60 7.24 -25.52
C SER A 107 13.26 8.34 -26.53
N THR A 108 12.61 7.96 -27.62
CA THR A 108 11.96 8.91 -28.54
C THR A 108 10.67 9.34 -27.88
N ARG A 109 10.61 10.62 -27.47
CA ARG A 109 9.38 11.27 -27.01
C ARG A 109 8.26 11.03 -28.02
N GLN A 110 7.16 10.39 -27.61
CA GLN A 110 5.91 10.47 -28.35
C GLN A 110 5.31 11.86 -28.15
N THR A 111 5.70 12.82 -28.99
CA THR A 111 4.87 14.00 -29.26
C THR A 111 3.77 13.56 -30.22
N HIS A 112 2.58 13.27 -29.69
CA HIS A 112 1.39 13.11 -30.52
C HIS A 112 0.93 14.50 -30.99
N TYR A 113 1.28 14.84 -32.23
CA TYR A 113 0.55 15.85 -33.00
C TYR A 113 -0.81 15.26 -33.38
N TYR A 114 -1.89 15.94 -33.01
CA TYR A 114 -3.22 15.69 -33.56
C TYR A 114 -3.31 16.35 -34.95
N SER A 115 -3.80 15.58 -35.93
CA SER A 115 -4.30 16.06 -37.23
C SER A 115 -5.82 16.07 -37.19
#